data_AF-A0A9J5ZGY0-F1
#
_entry.id   AF-A0A9J5ZGY0-F1
#
_cell.length_a   1.000
_cell.length_b   1.000
_cell.length_c   1.000
_cell.angle_alpha   90.00
_cell.angle_beta   90.00
_cell.angle_gamma   90.00
#
_symmetry.space_group_name_H-M   'P 1'
#
loop_
_entity.id
_entity.type
_entity.pdbx_description
1 polymer ?
#
loop_
_entity_poly.entity_id
_entity_poly.type
_entity_poly.pdbx_seq_one_letter_code
_entity_poly.pdbx_strand_id
1 'polypeptide(L)'
;METKKPYKTKIKINEENENTGELKSKWIRIQYDHIPKYCKECCLQRHDEKECWNIHPELHNMDEQEGTRRITVSKKRKREIKRDKYQWLARKSKYLRDKYGHVLGEVDDIEHEGIEVTKCV
;
A
#
# COMPACT_ATOMS: atom_id res chain seq x y z
N MET A 1 16.42 27.77 8.20
CA MET A 1 16.83 27.06 6.97
C MET A 1 16.41 25.61 7.15
N GLU A 2 15.37 25.15 6.44
CA GLU A 2 14.93 23.75 6.54
C GLU A 2 15.94 22.84 5.84
N THR A 3 16.62 21.99 6.59
CA THR A 3 17.55 21.00 6.04
C THR A 3 16.75 19.81 5.51
N LYS A 4 16.67 19.67 4.18
CA LYS A 4 16.06 18.49 3.55
C LYS A 4 16.87 17.24 3.91
N LYS A 5 16.20 16.18 4.36
CA LYS A 5 16.82 14.93 4.79
C LYS A 5 17.47 14.22 3.58
N PRO A 6 18.75 13.80 3.66
CA PRO A 6 19.44 13.16 2.55
C PRO A 6 18.85 11.77 2.24
N TYR A 7 18.76 11.44 0.97
CA TYR A 7 18.25 10.15 0.50
C TYR A 7 19.35 9.09 0.58
N LYS A 8 19.02 7.91 1.11
CA LYS A 8 20.00 6.84 1.39
C LYS A 8 19.62 5.56 0.66
N THR A 9 20.51 5.09 -0.22
CA THR A 9 20.35 3.85 -0.98
C THR A 9 21.51 2.90 -0.72
N LYS A 10 21.25 1.59 -0.80
CA LYS A 10 22.28 0.55 -0.72
C LYS A 10 22.37 -0.14 -2.07
N ILE A 11 23.58 -0.23 -2.62
CA ILE A 11 23.85 -0.99 -3.84
C ILE A 11 24.74 -2.19 -3.51
N LYS A 12 24.55 -3.28 -4.24
CA LYS A 12 25.40 -4.47 -4.16
C LYS A 12 26.35 -4.44 -5.36
N ILE A 13 27.64 -4.42 -5.10
CA ILE A 13 28.68 -4.57 -6.12
C ILE A 13 29.27 -5.96 -5.99
N ASN A 14 29.39 -6.65 -7.12
CA ASN A 14 30.10 -7.92 -7.20
C ASN A 14 31.41 -7.65 -7.95
N GLU A 15 32.53 -7.88 -7.30
CA GLU A 15 33.86 -7.80 -7.90
C GLU A 15 34.36 -9.22 -8.13
N GLU A 16 34.72 -9.54 -9.36
CA GLU A 16 35.33 -10.82 -9.71
C GLU A 16 36.84 -10.65 -9.75
N ASN A 17 37.55 -11.50 -9.00
CA ASN A 17 39.01 -11.49 -9.03
C ASN A 17 39.51 -12.32 -10.21
N GLU A 18 40.08 -11.67 -11.24
CA GLU A 18 40.55 -12.32 -12.47
C GLU A 18 41.54 -13.47 -12.21
N ASN A 19 42.30 -13.40 -11.10
CA ASN A 19 43.30 -14.41 -10.76
C ASN A 19 42.76 -15.61 -9.98
N THR A 20 41.61 -15.47 -9.31
CA THR A 20 41.07 -16.51 -8.40
C THR A 20 39.68 -16.98 -8.81
N GLY A 21 39.00 -16.27 -9.71
CA GLY A 21 37.61 -16.51 -10.09
C GLY A 21 36.59 -16.29 -8.96
N GLU A 22 37.04 -15.76 -7.81
CA GLU A 22 36.19 -15.54 -6.65
C GLU A 22 35.36 -14.27 -6.79
N LEU A 23 34.04 -14.40 -6.62
CA LEU A 23 33.09 -13.29 -6.61
C LEU A 23 32.95 -12.70 -5.21
N LYS A 24 33.54 -11.53 -4.99
CA LYS A 24 33.38 -10.77 -3.74
C LYS A 24 32.19 -9.82 -3.86
N SER A 25 31.15 -10.09 -3.09
CA SER A 25 29.97 -9.22 -2.98
C SER A 25 30.15 -8.18 -1.85
N LYS A 26 30.10 -6.89 -2.17
CA LYS A 26 30.15 -5.80 -1.19
C LYS A 26 28.90 -4.93 -1.27
N TRP A 27 28.31 -4.63 -0.12
CA TRP A 27 27.22 -3.66 0.00
C TRP A 27 27.78 -2.26 0.29
N ILE A 28 27.45 -1.30 -0.56
CA ILE A 28 27.90 0.09 -0.42
C ILE A 28 26.68 0.98 -0.17
N ARG A 29 26.82 1.91 0.78
CA ARG A 29 25.79 2.91 1.11
C ARG A 29 26.08 4.20 0.34
N ILE A 30 25.14 4.63 -0.47
CA ILE A 30 25.19 5.91 -1.18
C ILE A 30 24.21 6.88 -0.51
N GLN A 31 24.68 8.09 -0.23
CA GLN A 31 23.86 9.18 0.28
C GLN A 31 23.83 10.27 -0.79
N TYR A 32 22.64 10.66 -1.22
CA TYR A 32 22.44 11.75 -2.16
C TYR A 32 21.92 12.97 -1.42
N ASP A 33 22.53 14.13 -1.68
CA ASP A 33 22.03 15.42 -1.18
C ASP A 33 20.72 15.82 -1.88
N HIS A 34 20.60 15.47 -3.17
CA HIS A 34 19.40 15.69 -3.96
C HIS A 34 19.21 14.55 -4.99
N ILE A 35 17.99 14.01 -5.09
CA ILE A 35 17.63 13.08 -6.15
C ILE A 35 17.11 13.91 -7.33
N PRO A 36 17.76 13.84 -8.51
CA PRO A 36 17.23 14.51 -9.68
C PRO A 36 15.87 13.95 -10.07
N LYS A 37 14.93 14.84 -10.37
CA LYS A 37 13.64 14.46 -10.95
C LYS A 37 13.85 14.16 -12.42
N TYR A 38 13.42 12.99 -12.85
CA TYR A 38 13.38 12.62 -14.26
C TYR A 38 11.92 12.59 -14.70
N CYS A 39 11.67 13.07 -15.92
CA CYS A 39 10.41 12.78 -16.58
C CYS A 39 10.33 11.26 -16.83
N LYS A 40 9.21 10.63 -16.48
CA LYS A 40 9.02 9.18 -16.70
C LYS A 40 8.97 8.83 -18.20
N GLU A 41 8.47 9.76 -19.01
CA GLU A 41 8.26 9.56 -20.43
C GLU A 41 9.57 9.71 -21.21
N CYS A 42 10.28 10.82 -21.01
CA CYS A 42 11.51 11.11 -21.77
C CYS A 42 12.79 10.60 -21.11
N CYS A 43 12.76 10.20 -19.84
CA CYS A 43 13.95 9.89 -19.03
C CYS A 43 15.02 11.02 -18.99
N LEU A 44 14.66 12.23 -19.40
CA LEU A 44 15.57 13.37 -19.46
C LEU A 44 15.52 14.20 -18.18
N GLN A 45 16.69 14.67 -17.78
CA GLN A 45 16.90 15.47 -16.58
C GLN A 45 16.85 16.96 -16.93
N ARG A 46 15.65 17.54 -17.00
CA ARG A 46 15.51 19.00 -17.13
C ARG A 46 14.08 19.51 -17.00
N HIS A 47 13.11 18.69 -17.36
CA HIS A 47 11.72 19.08 -17.44
C HIS A 47 10.85 18.15 -16.58
N ASP A 48 9.86 18.73 -15.90
CA ASP A 48 8.85 17.95 -15.16
C ASP A 48 7.81 17.36 -16.15
N GLU A 49 7.01 16.39 -15.72
CA GLU A 49 5.98 15.72 -16.56
C GLU A 49 5.04 16.71 -17.26
N LYS A 50 4.72 17.84 -16.61
CA LYS A 50 3.92 18.91 -17.21
C LYS A 50 4.61 19.64 -18.35
N GLU A 51 5.91 19.86 -18.24
CA GLU A 51 6.70 20.44 -19.31
C GLU A 51 6.96 19.42 -20.42
N CYS A 52 6.99 18.13 -20.10
CA CYS A 52 7.00 17.05 -21.09
C CYS A 52 5.76 17.10 -21.99
N TRP A 53 4.58 17.35 -21.44
CA TRP A 53 3.34 17.46 -22.22
C TRP A 53 3.31 18.64 -23.19
N ASN A 54 4.06 19.70 -22.92
CA ASN A 54 4.20 20.82 -23.86
C ASN A 54 5.02 20.42 -25.10
N ILE A 55 5.92 19.44 -24.95
CA ILE A 55 6.75 18.91 -26.03
C ILE A 55 6.05 17.73 -26.74
N HIS A 56 5.31 16.92 -25.97
CA HIS A 56 4.62 15.71 -26.40
C HIS A 56 3.12 15.75 -26.00
N PRO A 57 2.29 16.54 -26.70
CA PRO A 57 0.87 16.66 -26.40
C PRO A 57 0.10 15.34 -26.55
N GLU A 58 0.64 14.38 -27.30
CA GLU A 58 0.07 13.03 -27.45
C GLU A 58 0.03 12.23 -26.13
N LEU A 59 0.93 12.52 -25.18
CA LEU A 59 1.03 11.80 -23.91
C LEU A 59 -0.02 12.23 -22.88
N HIS A 60 -0.56 13.44 -23.01
CA HIS A 60 -1.52 14.02 -22.07
C HIS A 60 -2.79 13.16 -21.89
N ASN A 61 -3.25 12.49 -22.95
CA ASN A 61 -4.49 11.71 -22.93
C ASN A 61 -4.34 10.31 -22.30
N MET A 62 -3.12 9.82 -22.10
CA MET A 62 -2.87 8.48 -21.53
C MET A 62 -2.95 8.47 -19.99
N ASP A 63 -2.49 9.54 -19.35
CA ASP A 63 -2.41 9.66 -17.88
C ASP A 63 -3.78 9.68 -17.19
N GLU A 64 -4.79 10.31 -17.80
CA GLU A 64 -6.15 10.39 -17.25
C GLU A 64 -6.80 8.99 -17.16
N GLN A 65 -6.49 8.14 -18.14
CA GLN A 65 -6.98 6.77 -18.21
C GLN A 65 -6.24 5.83 -17.23
N GLU A 66 -4.97 6.08 -16.95
CA GLU A 66 -4.20 5.31 -15.97
C GLU A 66 -4.57 5.69 -14.53
N GLY A 67 -4.72 6.99 -14.24
CA GLY A 67 -5.11 7.50 -12.94
C GLY A 67 -6.47 6.95 -12.49
N THR A 68 -7.45 6.94 -13.40
CA THR A 68 -8.77 6.35 -13.13
C THR A 68 -8.69 4.84 -12.86
N ARG A 69 -7.88 4.08 -13.62
CA ARG A 69 -7.63 2.65 -13.35
C ARG A 69 -6.98 2.40 -11.99
N ARG A 70 -5.96 3.17 -11.61
CA ARG A 70 -5.30 3.05 -10.30
C ARG A 70 -6.25 3.36 -9.15
N ILE A 71 -7.13 4.36 -9.31
CA ILE A 71 -8.15 4.72 -8.31
C ILE A 71 -9.19 3.61 -8.18
N THR A 72 -9.68 3.01 -9.27
CA THR A 72 -10.68 1.93 -9.21
C THR A 72 -10.12 0.66 -8.58
N VAL A 73 -8.89 0.26 -8.92
CA VAL A 73 -8.19 -0.88 -8.29
C VAL A 73 -8.02 -0.66 -6.78
N SER A 74 -7.60 0.54 -6.38
CA SER A 74 -7.45 0.90 -4.96
C SER A 74 -8.78 0.87 -4.20
N LYS A 75 -9.87 1.35 -4.82
CA LYS A 75 -11.23 1.29 -4.24
C LYS A 75 -11.74 -0.15 -4.12
N LYS A 76 -11.47 -1.00 -5.12
CA LYS A 76 -11.85 -2.43 -5.10
C LYS A 76 -11.15 -3.18 -3.95
N ARG A 77 -9.84 -3.01 -3.80
CA ARG A 77 -9.06 -3.61 -2.69
C ARG A 77 -9.58 -3.18 -1.31
N LYS A 78 -9.94 -1.91 -1.13
CA LYS A 78 -10.54 -1.42 0.13
C LYS A 78 -11.89 -2.09 0.43
N ARG A 79 -12.74 -2.30 -0.58
CA ARG A 79 -14.03 -3.00 -0.42
C ARG A 79 -13.84 -4.46 -0.02
N GLU A 80 -12.85 -5.13 -0.58
CA GLU A 80 -12.51 -6.52 -0.29
C GLU A 80 -12.04 -6.69 1.16
N ILE A 81 -11.08 -5.87 1.61
CA ILE A 81 -10.62 -5.85 3.02
C ILE A 81 -11.79 -5.57 3.98
N LYS A 82 -12.71 -4.67 3.60
CA LYS A 82 -13.89 -4.37 4.40
C LYS A 82 -14.82 -5.61 4.50
N ARG A 83 -15.01 -6.34 3.40
CA ARG A 83 -15.80 -7.58 3.35
C ARG A 83 -15.19 -8.67 4.23
N ASP A 84 -13.89 -8.90 4.13
CA ASP A 84 -13.16 -9.87 4.95
C ASP A 84 -13.25 -9.54 6.44
N LYS A 85 -13.17 -8.25 6.79
CA LYS A 85 -13.35 -7.80 8.18
C LYS A 85 -14.74 -8.12 8.71
N TYR A 86 -15.80 -7.85 7.94
CA TYR A 86 -17.17 -8.19 8.36
C TYR A 86 -17.39 -9.70 8.44
N GLN A 87 -16.84 -10.47 7.51
CA GLN A 87 -16.90 -11.92 7.54
C GLN A 87 -16.16 -12.50 8.76
N TRP A 88 -15.01 -11.93 9.11
CA TRP A 88 -14.26 -12.32 10.31
C TRP A 88 -15.01 -11.97 11.60
N LEU A 89 -15.62 -10.78 11.68
CA LEU A 89 -16.45 -10.38 12.82
C LEU A 89 -17.66 -11.31 12.99
N ALA A 90 -18.33 -11.68 11.89
CA ALA A 90 -19.45 -12.63 11.91
C ALA A 90 -19.00 -14.00 12.44
N ARG A 91 -17.83 -14.50 12.00
CA ARG A 91 -17.25 -15.77 12.50
C ARG A 91 -16.86 -15.71 13.98
N LYS A 92 -16.37 -14.56 14.45
CA LYS A 92 -16.00 -14.37 15.86
C LYS A 92 -17.21 -14.34 16.80
N SER A 93 -18.38 -13.94 16.30
CA SER A 93 -19.61 -13.88 17.09
C SER A 93 -20.33 -15.21 17.23
N LYS A 94 -19.84 -16.29 16.58
CA LYS A 94 -20.46 -17.63 16.65
C LYS A 94 -20.40 -18.23 18.05
N TYR A 95 -19.37 -17.89 18.83
CA TYR A 95 -19.10 -18.48 20.12
C TYR A 95 -19.19 -17.44 21.23
N LEU A 96 -20.05 -17.67 22.21
CA LEU A 96 -20.06 -16.90 23.46
C LEU A 96 -18.76 -17.18 24.22
N ARG A 97 -18.12 -16.12 24.71
CA ARG A 97 -16.92 -16.23 25.54
C ARG A 97 -17.17 -15.60 26.89
N ASP A 98 -16.62 -16.21 27.94
CA ASP A 98 -16.60 -15.59 29.26
C ASP A 98 -15.62 -14.41 29.31
N LYS A 99 -15.62 -13.67 30.43
CA LYS A 99 -14.71 -12.55 30.67
C LYS A 99 -13.21 -12.95 30.75
N TYR A 100 -12.91 -14.25 30.74
CA TYR A 100 -11.57 -14.81 30.75
C TYR A 100 -11.17 -15.43 29.39
N GLY A 101 -12.07 -15.39 28.39
CA GLY A 101 -11.84 -15.83 27.01
C GLY A 101 -12.20 -17.28 26.70
N HIS A 102 -12.75 -18.05 27.63
CA HIS A 102 -13.20 -19.44 27.42
C HIS A 102 -14.50 -19.50 26.63
N VAL A 103 -14.60 -20.44 25.70
CA VAL A 103 -15.79 -20.64 24.87
C VAL A 103 -16.87 -21.38 25.68
N LEU A 104 -18.04 -20.75 25.86
CA LEU A 104 -19.16 -21.28 26.65
C LEU A 104 -20.20 -22.05 25.79
N GLY A 105 -20.18 -21.90 24.47
CA GLY A 105 -21.12 -22.55 23.54
C GLY A 105 -21.30 -21.77 22.24
N GLU A 106 -22.05 -22.34 21.28
CA GLU A 106 -22.50 -21.63 20.08
C GLU A 106 -23.75 -20.79 20.40
N VAL A 107 -23.90 -19.63 19.75
CA VAL A 107 -25.16 -18.86 19.82
C VAL A 107 -26.14 -19.53 18.85
N ASP A 108 -26.98 -20.43 19.34
CA ASP A 108 -28.14 -20.88 18.57
C ASP A 108 -29.10 -19.71 18.40
N ASP A 109 -29.64 -19.55 17.19
CA ASP A 109 -30.54 -18.46 16.80
C ASP A 109 -31.73 -18.38 17.77
N ILE A 110 -31.68 -17.44 18.71
CA ILE A 110 -32.84 -17.11 19.55
C ILE A 110 -33.84 -16.42 18.62
N GLU A 111 -34.92 -17.14 18.29
CA GLU A 111 -36.11 -16.61 17.65
C GLU A 111 -36.55 -15.31 18.37
N HIS A 112 -36.96 -14.33 17.57
CA HIS A 112 -37.53 -13.07 18.04
C HIS A 112 -38.80 -13.31 18.87
N GLU A 113 -38.66 -13.52 20.18
CA GLU A 113 -39.74 -13.22 21.12
C GLU A 113 -39.62 -11.76 21.58
N GLY A 114 -40.65 -10.99 21.22
CA GLY A 114 -40.73 -9.55 21.37
C GLY A 114 -40.60 -9.11 22.82
N ILE A 115 -39.61 -8.25 23.07
CA ILE A 115 -39.53 -7.46 24.29
C ILE A 115 -40.24 -6.14 24.00
N GLU A 116 -41.44 -5.98 24.58
CA GLU A 116 -42.16 -4.71 24.64
C GLU A 116 -41.29 -3.64 25.30
N VAL A 117 -40.93 -2.61 24.52
CA VAL A 117 -40.23 -1.45 25.03
C VAL A 117 -41.24 -0.55 25.75
N THR A 118 -41.30 -0.65 27.07
CA THR A 118 -42.01 0.31 27.91
C THR A 118 -41.34 1.68 27.76
N LYS A 119 -42.07 2.63 27.16
CA LYS A 119 -41.66 4.04 27.08
C LYS A 119 -41.76 4.66 28.48
N CYS A 120 -40.66 5.19 28.99
CA CYS A 120 -40.71 6.13 30.09
C CYS A 120 -41.27 7.47 29.59
N VAL A 121 -42.30 7.97 30.27
CA VAL A 121 -42.82 9.35 30.19
C VAL A 121 -42.03 10.22 31.15
#